data_AF-A0A1B2EET0-F1
#
_entry.id   AF-A0A1B2EET0-F1
#
_cell.length_a   1.000
_cell.length_b   1.000
_cell.length_c   1.000
_cell.angle_alpha   90.00
_cell.angle_beta   90.00
_cell.angle_gamma   90.00
#
_symmetry.space_group_name_H-M   'P 1'
#
loop_
_entity.id
_entity.type
_entity.pdbx_description
1 polymer ?
#
loop_
_entity_poly.entity_id
_entity_poly.type
_entity_poly.pdbx_seq_one_letter_code
_entity_poly.pdbx_strand_id
1 'polypeptide(L)'
;MAGFAKLQMSPPEVKSEAEWHQAINDAGLFLDAFGAKAAAFGWSPDDVFSGHGLAWALKGATVTAITTTGASLSDGRSFDLFGSEQQ
;
A
#
# COMPACT_ATOMS: atom_id res chain seq x y z
N MET A 1 -11.72 -3.21 9.52
CA MET A 1 -10.52 -3.73 8.82
C MET A 1 -10.93 -4.61 7.64
N ALA A 2 -11.28 -4.03 6.48
CA ALA A 2 -11.82 -4.80 5.34
C ALA A 2 -10.96 -4.78 4.06
N GLY A 3 -9.96 -3.89 3.97
CA GLY A 3 -9.16 -3.71 2.73
C GLY A 3 -8.21 -4.88 2.44
N PHE A 4 -7.49 -5.37 3.44
CA PHE A 4 -6.51 -6.45 3.26
C PHE A 4 -7.17 -7.80 2.91
N ALA A 5 -8.30 -8.12 3.54
CA ALA A 5 -9.07 -9.32 3.22
C ALA A 5 -9.60 -9.28 1.77
N LYS A 6 -10.07 -8.12 1.30
CA LYS A 6 -10.48 -7.95 -0.11
C LYS A 6 -9.31 -8.15 -1.07
N LEU A 7 -8.13 -7.60 -0.73
CA LEU A 7 -6.92 -7.81 -1.53
C LEU A 7 -6.56 -9.29 -1.64
N GLN A 8 -6.75 -10.09 -0.60
CA GLN A 8 -6.46 -11.53 -0.62
C GLN A 8 -7.53 -12.39 -1.32
N MET A 9 -8.77 -11.89 -1.45
CA MET A 9 -9.87 -12.69 -1.98
C MET A 9 -9.96 -12.71 -3.51
N SER A 10 -9.45 -11.69 -4.21
CA SER A 10 -9.56 -11.65 -5.67
C SER A 10 -8.36 -10.95 -6.31
N PRO A 11 -7.63 -11.64 -7.22
CA PRO A 11 -6.66 -10.98 -8.08
C PRO A 11 -7.40 -10.03 -9.04
N PRO A 12 -6.92 -8.79 -9.23
CA PRO A 12 -7.46 -7.93 -10.28
C PRO A 12 -7.15 -8.54 -11.65
N GLU A 13 -8.15 -8.63 -12.54
CA GLU A 13 -8.04 -9.24 -13.89
C GLU A 13 -6.90 -8.68 -14.75
N VAL A 14 -6.41 -7.48 -14.43
CA VAL A 14 -5.39 -6.75 -15.20
C VAL A 14 -3.96 -7.07 -14.74
N LYS A 15 -3.77 -7.68 -13.57
CA LYS A 15 -2.44 -7.86 -12.95
C LYS A 15 -2.05 -9.33 -12.92
N SER A 16 -0.76 -9.61 -13.08
CA SER A 16 -0.27 -10.99 -13.03
C SER A 16 -0.38 -11.56 -11.62
N GLU A 17 -0.59 -12.87 -11.49
CA GLU A 17 -0.69 -13.55 -10.19
C GLU A 17 0.57 -13.31 -9.32
N ALA A 18 1.75 -13.25 -9.94
CA ALA A 18 3.00 -12.91 -9.27
C ALA A 18 2.99 -11.47 -8.68
N GLU A 19 2.47 -10.49 -9.42
CA GLU A 19 2.34 -9.10 -8.93
C GLU A 19 1.33 -9.01 -7.79
N TRP A 20 0.27 -9.82 -7.86
CA TRP A 20 -0.75 -9.88 -6.81
C TRP A 20 -0.20 -10.46 -5.51
N HIS A 21 0.50 -11.60 -5.58
CA HIS A 21 1.14 -12.20 -4.40
C HIS A 21 2.19 -11.27 -3.80
N GLN A 22 2.94 -10.56 -4.64
CA GLN A 22 3.91 -9.57 -4.19
C GLN A 22 3.23 -8.40 -3.46
N ALA A 23 2.14 -7.87 -4.02
CA ALA A 23 1.37 -6.80 -3.36
C ALA A 23 0.80 -7.25 -2.00
N ILE A 24 0.33 -8.50 -1.87
CA ILE A 24 -0.12 -9.06 -0.58
C ILE A 24 1.03 -9.14 0.42
N ASN A 25 2.19 -9.64 0.00
CA ASN A 25 3.37 -9.75 0.86
C ASN A 25 3.85 -8.36 1.33
N ASP A 26 3.98 -7.42 0.39
CA ASP A 26 4.43 -6.06 0.65
C ASP A 26 3.46 -5.31 1.57
N ALA A 27 2.15 -5.50 1.38
CA ALA A 27 1.11 -5.00 2.26
C ALA A 27 1.21 -5.57 3.69
N GLY A 28 1.54 -6.86 3.82
CA GLY A 28 1.77 -7.51 5.11
C GLY A 28 2.98 -6.93 5.85
N LEU A 29 4.10 -6.78 5.15
CA LEU A 29 5.32 -6.17 5.71
C LEU A 29 5.10 -4.72 6.14
N PHE A 30 4.35 -3.95 5.33
CA PHE A 30 3.97 -2.59 5.70
C PHE A 30 3.09 -2.55 6.94
N LEU A 31 2.08 -3.41 7.03
CA LEU A 31 1.19 -3.47 8.20
C LEU A 31 1.95 -3.81 9.48
N ASP A 32 2.89 -4.75 9.40
CA ASP A 32 3.73 -5.16 10.53
C ASP A 32 4.61 -4.02 11.04
N ALA A 33 5.30 -3.32 10.13
CA ALA A 33 6.24 -2.26 10.50
C ALA A 33 5.58 -0.89 10.78
N PHE A 34 4.53 -0.55 10.03
CA PHE A 34 3.98 0.81 9.96
C PHE A 34 2.47 0.89 10.21
N GLY A 35 1.75 -0.24 10.31
CA GLY A 35 0.28 -0.24 10.39
C GLY A 35 -0.28 0.59 11.54
N ALA A 36 0.32 0.50 12.74
CA ALA A 36 -0.10 1.30 13.89
C ALA A 36 0.16 2.81 13.70
N LYS A 37 1.28 3.16 13.06
CA LYS A 37 1.69 4.55 12.81
C LYS A 37 0.86 5.18 11.68
N ALA A 38 0.56 4.41 10.63
CA ALA A 38 -0.33 4.82 9.55
C ALA A 38 -1.74 5.13 10.07
N ALA A 39 -2.28 4.24 10.93
CA ALA A 39 -3.56 4.49 11.60
C ALA A 39 -3.53 5.76 12.47
N ALA A 40 -2.43 5.99 13.20
CA ALA A 40 -2.27 7.20 14.01
C ALA A 40 -2.15 8.48 13.15
N PHE A 41 -1.63 8.38 11.93
CA PHE A 41 -1.61 9.46 10.94
C PHE A 41 -2.93 9.63 10.17
N GLY A 42 -3.93 8.79 10.43
CA GLY A 42 -5.24 8.87 9.79
C GLY A 42 -5.30 8.23 8.40
N TRP A 43 -4.33 7.39 8.04
CA TRP A 43 -4.38 6.66 6.77
C TRP A 43 -5.58 5.72 6.74
N SER A 44 -6.28 5.73 5.62
CA SER A 44 -7.38 4.81 5.36
C SER A 44 -6.84 3.49 4.81
N PRO A 45 -7.56 2.37 5.03
CA PRO A 45 -7.21 1.10 4.41
C PRO A 45 -7.16 1.17 2.88
N ASP A 46 -7.98 2.02 2.25
CA ASP A 46 -7.96 2.23 0.80
C ASP A 46 -6.65 2.86 0.31
N ASP A 47 -6.02 3.73 1.09
CA ASP A 47 -4.73 4.34 0.71
C ASP A 47 -3.61 3.30 0.58
N VAL A 48 -3.74 2.19 1.31
CA VAL A 48 -2.76 1.10 1.34
C VAL A 48 -3.15 -0.02 0.39
N PHE A 49 -4.41 -0.45 0.41
CA PHE A 49 -4.87 -1.70 -0.22
C PHE A 49 -5.72 -1.51 -1.48
N SER A 50 -6.11 -0.28 -1.85
CA SER A 50 -6.85 -0.04 -3.10
C SER A 50 -6.00 -0.42 -4.32
N GLY A 51 -6.61 -0.52 -5.51
CA GLY A 51 -5.89 -0.85 -6.75
C GLY A 51 -4.75 0.12 -7.11
N HIS A 52 -4.77 1.34 -6.56
CA HIS A 52 -3.73 2.37 -6.69
C HIS A 52 -2.99 2.63 -5.38
N GLY A 53 -3.25 1.84 -4.34
CA GLY A 53 -2.69 2.02 -3.02
C GLY A 53 -1.21 1.63 -2.94
N LEU A 54 -0.61 1.96 -1.80
CA LEU A 54 0.81 1.75 -1.51
C LEU A 54 1.27 0.30 -1.77
N ALA A 55 0.46 -0.71 -1.46
CA ALA A 55 0.79 -2.12 -1.66
C ALA A 55 1.19 -2.42 -3.12
N TRP A 56 0.55 -1.77 -4.09
CA TRP A 56 0.85 -1.92 -5.50
C TRP A 56 1.97 -1.01 -5.99
N ALA A 57 2.25 0.07 -5.28
CA ALA A 57 3.36 0.97 -5.57
C ALA A 57 4.70 0.36 -5.15
N LEU A 58 4.72 -0.46 -4.08
CA LEU A 58 5.93 -1.10 -3.56
C LEU A 58 6.62 -1.96 -4.62
N LYS A 59 5.91 -2.90 -5.25
CA LYS A 59 6.48 -3.80 -6.28
C LYS A 59 7.81 -4.43 -5.82
N GLY A 60 7.89 -4.85 -4.56
CA GLY A 60 9.09 -5.42 -3.94
C GLY A 60 10.05 -4.42 -3.30
N ALA A 61 9.80 -3.13 -3.42
CA ALA A 61 10.43 -2.13 -2.56
C ALA A 61 9.79 -2.20 -1.15
N THR A 62 10.50 -1.67 -0.16
CA THR A 62 10.05 -1.60 1.23
C THR A 62 9.85 -0.16 1.65
N VAL A 63 8.90 0.09 2.55
CA VAL A 63 8.72 1.43 3.13
C VAL A 63 9.83 1.68 4.14
N THR A 64 10.50 2.82 4.01
CA THR A 64 11.56 3.26 4.94
C THR A 64 11.05 4.31 5.91
N ALA A 65 10.12 5.16 5.47
CA ALA A 65 9.49 6.18 6.29
C ALA A 65 8.05 6.41 5.85
N ILE A 66 7.18 6.77 6.81
CA ILE A 66 5.82 7.23 6.54
C ILE A 66 5.61 8.60 7.18
N THR A 67 4.76 9.40 6.54
CA THR A 67 4.31 10.71 6.98
C THR A 67 2.77 10.75 7.00
N THR A 68 2.20 11.88 7.41
CA THR A 68 0.75 12.14 7.31
C THR A 68 0.25 12.27 5.87
N THR A 69 1.16 12.45 4.90
CA THR A 69 0.81 12.74 3.50
C THR A 69 1.29 11.69 2.52
N GLY A 70 2.15 10.75 2.95
CA GLY A 70 2.78 9.81 2.04
C GLY A 70 3.80 8.87 2.69
N ALA A 71 4.44 8.04 1.88
CA ALA A 71 5.50 7.12 2.28
C ALA A 71 6.73 7.26 1.38
N SER A 72 7.91 7.07 1.97
CA SER A 72 9.18 6.95 1.25
C SER A 72 9.54 5.47 1.12
N LEU A 73 9.95 5.07 -0.08
CA LEU A 73 10.34 3.72 -0.42
C LEU A 73 11.88 3.58 -0.41
N SER A 74 12.37 2.36 -0.20
CA SER A 74 13.81 2.05 -0.13
C SER A 74 14.55 2.21 -1.44
N ASP A 75 13.83 2.25 -2.56
CA ASP A 75 14.39 2.51 -3.89
C ASP A 75 14.44 4.00 -4.26
N GLY A 76 14.09 4.88 -3.32
CA GLY A 76 14.07 6.33 -3.52
C GLY A 76 12.78 6.88 -4.10
N ARG A 77 11.78 6.04 -4.41
CA ARG A 77 10.44 6.51 -4.79
C ARG A 77 9.70 7.07 -3.57
N SER A 78 8.79 7.99 -3.82
CA SER A 78 7.86 8.52 -2.83
C SER A 78 6.43 8.25 -3.29
N PHE A 79 5.55 7.90 -2.35
CA PHE A 79 4.14 7.67 -2.57
C PHE A 79 3.34 8.73 -1.82
N ASP A 80 2.49 9.47 -2.52
CA ASP A 80 1.65 10.51 -1.93
C ASP A 80 0.20 10.03 -1.82
N LEU A 81 -0.39 10.20 -0.63
CA LEU A 81 -1.79 9.88 -0.35
C LEU A 81 -2.75 10.84 -1.04
N PHE A 82 -2.35 12.10 -1.18
CA PHE A 82 -3.14 13.18 -1.80
C PHE A 82 -3.20 13.07 -3.33
N GLY A 83 -2.64 12.02 -3.93
CA GLY A 83 -2.68 11.78 -5.38
C GLY A 83 -4.02 11.27 -5.92
N SER A 84 -5.02 11.02 -5.07
CA SER A 84 -6.36 10.55 -5.48
C SER A 84 -7.41 11.66 -5.62
N GLU A 85 -7.07 12.93 -5.34
CA GLU A 85 -7.90 14.10 -5.65
C GLU A 85 -7.12 15.14 -6.46
N GLN A 86 -7.00 14.94 -7.78
CA GLN A 86 -7.13 16.02 -8.78
C GLN A 86 -7.51 15.42 -10.16
N GLN A 87 -8.81 15.55 -10.46
CA GLN A 87 -9.49 15.63 -11.77
C GLN A 87 -9.65 14.39 -12.66
#